data_AF-A0A142X0R9-F1
#
_entry.id   AF-A0A142X0R9-F1
#
_cell.length_a   1.000
_cell.length_b   1.000
_cell.length_c   1.000
_cell.angle_alpha   90.00
_cell.angle_beta   90.00
_cell.angle_gamma   90.00
#
_symmetry.space_group_name_H-M   'P 1'
#
loop_
_entity.id
_entity.type
_entity.pdbx_description
1 polymer ?
#
loop_
_entity_poly.entity_id
_entity_poly.type
_entity_poly.pdbx_seq_one_letter_code
_entity_poly.pdbx_strand_id
1 'polypeptide(L)'
;MAQWRGQFTWLTHQTKLEDAEAVLRRAVVAFRGAPPADVAAKAKAVRQVAERVLNLRVKLLRARRAAQPPVDNSSPYAEQLMAPERAVLSAGLAGILSEFGAADAIV
;
A
#
# COMPACT_ATOMS: atom_id res chain seq x y z
N MET A 1 -22.19 13.08 27.81
CA MET A 1 -22.20 13.04 26.33
C MET A 1 -21.72 11.67 25.88
N ALA A 2 -22.63 10.82 25.39
CA ALA A 2 -22.27 9.50 24.90
C ALA A 2 -21.75 9.63 23.46
N GLN A 3 -20.45 9.45 23.24
CA GLN A 3 -19.90 9.27 21.90
C GLN A 3 -20.42 7.93 21.35
N TRP A 4 -21.07 7.97 20.19
CA TRP A 4 -21.54 6.76 19.51
C TRP A 4 -20.33 5.99 18.99
N ARG A 5 -20.17 4.73 19.42
CA ARG A 5 -19.14 3.81 18.91
C ARG A 5 -19.31 3.68 17.39
N GLY A 6 -18.42 4.29 16.61
CA GLY A 6 -18.40 4.20 15.14
C GLY A 6 -18.44 5.52 14.37
N GLN A 7 -18.58 6.67 15.02
CA GLN A 7 -18.68 7.96 14.32
C GLN A 7 -17.39 8.38 13.57
N PHE A 8 -16.24 7.75 13.84
CA PHE A 8 -14.93 8.12 13.26
C PHE A 8 -14.17 6.98 12.56
N THR A 9 -14.77 5.80 12.37
CA THR A 9 -14.04 4.59 11.94
C THR A 9 -13.72 4.52 10.45
N TRP A 10 -14.28 5.39 9.61
CA TRP A 10 -14.29 5.20 8.15
C TRP A 10 -13.06 5.77 7.39
N LEU A 11 -12.16 6.51 8.05
CA LEU A 11 -11.07 7.23 7.36
C LEU A 11 -9.68 6.99 7.97
N THR A 12 -9.44 5.80 8.51
CA THR A 12 -8.11 5.45 9.03
C THR A 12 -7.12 5.20 7.87
N HIS A 13 -5.83 5.23 8.17
CA HIS A 13 -4.81 4.84 7.18
C HIS A 13 -4.99 3.38 6.73
N GLN A 14 -5.56 2.54 7.60
CA GLN A 14 -5.86 1.14 7.32
C GLN A 14 -7.03 0.99 6.33
N THR A 15 -8.18 1.65 6.56
CA THR A 15 -9.32 1.55 5.64
C THR A 15 -8.97 2.08 4.26
N LYS A 16 -8.22 3.19 4.19
CA LYS A 16 -7.72 3.74 2.91
C LYS A 16 -6.80 2.78 2.17
N LEU A 17 -5.98 2.02 2.89
CA LEU A 17 -5.10 1.00 2.31
C LEU A 17 -5.93 -0.17 1.76
N GLU A 18 -6.87 -0.68 2.56
CA GLU A 18 -7.75 -1.79 2.17
C GLU A 18 -8.55 -1.44 0.89
N ASP A 19 -9.09 -0.22 0.81
CA ASP A 19 -9.78 0.29 -0.38
C ASP A 19 -8.84 0.34 -1.60
N ALA A 20 -7.62 0.86 -1.44
CA ALA A 20 -6.65 0.95 -2.52
C ALA A 20 -6.22 -0.45 -3.02
N GLU A 21 -6.04 -1.42 -2.13
CA GLU A 21 -5.73 -2.81 -2.47
C GLU A 21 -6.91 -3.50 -3.17
N ALA A 22 -8.15 -3.20 -2.77
CA ALA A 22 -9.34 -3.67 -3.47
C ALA A 22 -9.44 -3.10 -4.90
N VAL A 23 -9.15 -1.81 -5.08
CA VAL A 23 -9.08 -1.18 -6.40
C VAL A 23 -7.96 -1.79 -7.24
N LEU A 24 -6.78 -2.04 -6.66
CA LEU A 24 -5.66 -2.66 -7.36
C LEU A 24 -6.04 -4.06 -7.87
N ARG A 25 -6.65 -4.90 -7.03
CA ARG A 25 -7.13 -6.23 -7.44
C ARG A 25 -8.06 -6.15 -8.67
N ARG A 26 -9.01 -5.21 -8.67
CA ARG A 26 -9.92 -5.02 -9.80
C ARG A 26 -9.19 -4.49 -11.04
N ALA A 27 -8.25 -3.58 -10.88
CA ALA A 27 -7.45 -3.04 -11.97
C ALA A 27 -6.61 -4.13 -12.65
N VAL A 28 -6.01 -5.05 -11.87
CA VAL A 28 -5.24 -6.18 -12.41
C VAL A 28 -6.13 -7.14 -13.21
N VAL A 29 -7.33 -7.46 -12.71
CA VAL A 29 -8.29 -8.27 -13.46
C VAL A 29 -8.65 -7.61 -14.79
N ALA A 30 -8.92 -6.30 -14.78
CA ALA A 30 -9.23 -5.55 -15.99
C ALA A 30 -8.06 -5.46 -16.99
N PHE A 31 -6.82 -5.40 -16.48
CA PHE A 31 -5.59 -5.43 -17.28
C PHE A 31 -5.39 -6.79 -17.95
N ARG A 32 -5.53 -7.90 -17.21
CA ARG A 32 -5.37 -9.26 -17.74
C ARG A 32 -6.41 -9.62 -18.81
N GLY A 33 -7.61 -9.07 -18.72
CA GLY A 33 -8.67 -9.25 -19.72
C GLY A 33 -8.68 -8.20 -20.84
N ALA A 34 -7.67 -7.34 -20.94
CA ALA A 34 -7.66 -6.25 -21.91
C ALA A 34 -7.31 -6.72 -23.33
N PRO A 35 -7.95 -6.17 -24.38
CA PRO A 35 -7.48 -6.35 -25.74
C PRO A 35 -6.12 -5.66 -25.94
N PRO A 36 -5.28 -6.12 -26.90
CA PRO A 36 -3.93 -5.58 -27.12
C PRO A 36 -3.86 -4.06 -27.26
N ALA A 37 -4.87 -3.43 -27.85
CA ALA A 37 -4.98 -1.98 -28.02
C ALA A 37 -5.04 -1.21 -26.69
N ASP A 38 -5.60 -1.82 -25.63
CA ASP A 38 -5.82 -1.17 -24.33
C ASP A 38 -4.76 -1.53 -23.29
N VAL A 39 -3.90 -2.53 -23.57
CA VAL A 39 -2.93 -3.08 -22.61
C VAL A 39 -2.05 -1.98 -22.02
N ALA A 40 -1.51 -1.08 -22.85
CA ALA A 40 -0.62 -0.01 -22.38
C ALA A 40 -1.33 0.99 -21.45
N ALA A 41 -2.56 1.38 -21.79
CA ALA A 41 -3.36 2.29 -20.97
C ALA A 41 -3.74 1.65 -19.62
N LYS A 42 -4.12 0.36 -19.63
CA LYS A 42 -4.46 -0.36 -18.40
C LYS A 42 -3.23 -0.69 -17.56
N ALA A 43 -2.08 -0.99 -18.16
CA ALA A 43 -0.81 -1.16 -17.44
C ALA A 43 -0.45 0.13 -16.67
N LYS A 44 -0.59 1.29 -17.32
CA LYS A 44 -0.39 2.60 -16.66
C LYS A 44 -1.35 2.81 -15.49
N ALA A 45 -2.63 2.47 -15.65
CA ALA A 45 -3.61 2.57 -14.56
C ALA A 45 -3.26 1.65 -13.38
N VAL A 46 -2.85 0.40 -13.66
CA VAL A 46 -2.40 -0.55 -12.62
C VAL A 46 -1.18 0.00 -11.89
N ARG A 47 -0.19 0.55 -12.60
CA ARG A 47 0.99 1.20 -11.99
C ARG A 47 0.60 2.33 -11.05
N GLN A 48 -0.26 3.24 -11.47
CA GLN A 48 -0.71 4.36 -10.63
C GLN A 48 -1.41 3.90 -9.35
N VAL A 49 -2.25 2.86 -9.44
CA VAL A 49 -2.90 2.30 -8.26
C VAL A 49 -1.89 1.59 -7.36
N ALA A 50 -0.92 0.86 -7.93
CA ALA A 50 0.15 0.23 -7.17
C ALA A 50 1.04 1.25 -6.43
N GLU A 51 1.37 2.39 -7.06
CA GLU A 51 2.06 3.51 -6.40
C GLU A 51 1.25 4.06 -5.22
N ARG A 52 -0.07 4.19 -5.39
CA ARG A 52 -0.96 4.63 -4.31
C ARG A 52 -0.97 3.63 -3.15
N VAL A 53 -1.01 2.33 -3.42
CA VAL A 53 -0.92 1.27 -2.40
C VAL A 53 0.42 1.35 -1.67
N LEU A 54 1.54 1.46 -2.39
CA LEU A 54 2.88 1.60 -1.80
C LEU A 54 2.93 2.79 -0.84
N ASN A 55 2.48 3.97 -1.30
CA ASN A 55 2.44 5.19 -0.49
C ASN A 55 1.57 5.03 0.76
N LEU A 56 0.41 4.38 0.66
CA LEU A 56 -0.48 4.15 1.79
C LEU A 56 0.10 3.14 2.80
N ARG A 57 0.78 2.09 2.34
CA ARG A 57 1.50 1.15 3.21
C ARG A 57 2.58 1.87 4.01
N VAL A 58 3.41 2.69 3.36
CA VAL A 58 4.43 3.51 4.05
C VAL A 58 3.79 4.45 5.06
N LYS A 59 2.71 5.15 4.70
CA LYS A 59 1.99 6.04 5.62
C LYS A 59 1.43 5.29 6.83
N LEU A 60 0.85 4.11 6.62
CA LEU A 60 0.32 3.28 7.71
C LEU A 60 1.44 2.84 8.66
N LEU A 61 2.58 2.40 8.12
CA LEU A 61 3.74 1.99 8.92
C LEU A 61 4.32 3.16 9.72
N ARG A 62 4.44 4.35 9.11
CA ARG A 62 4.86 5.57 9.80
C ARG A 62 3.89 5.99 10.91
N ALA A 63 2.59 5.91 10.65
CA ALA A 63 1.57 6.21 11.66
C ALA A 63 1.64 5.23 12.83
N ARG A 64 1.84 3.93 12.56
CA ARG A 64 2.03 2.90 13.60
C ARG A 64 3.29 3.17 14.42
N ARG A 65 4.40 3.54 13.78
CA ARG A 65 5.64 3.93 14.47
C ARG A 65 5.45 5.17 15.35
N ALA A 66 4.78 6.20 14.84
CA ALA A 66 4.52 7.43 15.60
C ALA A 66 3.60 7.21 16.81
N ALA A 67 2.75 6.17 16.78
CA ALA A 67 1.90 5.79 17.91
C ALA A 67 2.65 5.00 19.00
N GLN A 68 3.88 4.54 18.73
CA GLN A 68 4.71 3.86 19.72
C GLN A 68 5.50 4.86 20.57
N PRO A 69 5.83 4.50 21.83
CA PRO A 69 6.71 5.33 22.65
C PRO A 69 8.05 5.56 21.95
N PRO A 70 8.67 6.73 22.14
CA PRO A 70 9.97 7.03 21.55
C PRO A 70 10.99 6.00 22.04
N VAL A 71 11.66 5.36 21.08
CA VAL A 71 12.72 4.39 21.32
C VAL A 71 14.04 5.07 21.04
N ASP A 72 15.04 4.83 21.90
CA ASP A 72 16.42 5.22 21.63
C ASP A 72 16.89 4.58 20.32
N ASN A 73 17.41 5.40 19.40
CA ASN A 73 17.87 4.96 18.09
C ASN A 73 19.05 3.98 18.15
N SER A 74 19.75 3.91 19.29
CA SER A 74 20.82 2.95 19.54
C SER A 74 20.32 1.56 19.97
N SER A 75 19.03 1.42 20.26
CA SER A 75 18.44 0.14 20.67
C SER A 75 18.22 -0.80 19.48
N PRO A 76 18.49 -2.11 19.61
CA PRO A 76 18.12 -3.10 18.60
C PRO A 76 16.61 -3.13 18.32
N TYR A 77 15.79 -2.64 19.27
CA TYR A 77 14.35 -2.50 19.09
C TYR A 77 13.98 -1.40 18.06
N ALA A 78 14.80 -0.35 17.92
CA ALA A 78 14.57 0.71 16.92
C ALA A 78 14.75 0.19 15.48
N GLU A 79 15.71 -0.72 15.28
CA GLU A 79 15.93 -1.35 13.97
C GLU A 79 14.76 -2.27 13.58
N GLN A 80 14.26 -3.05 14.52
CA GLN A 80 13.08 -3.92 14.32
C GLN A 80 11.84 -3.09 13.92
N LEU A 81 11.68 -1.89 14.46
CA LEU A 81 10.59 -0.98 14.12
C LEU A 81 10.71 -0.38 12.72
N MET A 82 11.93 -0.19 12.22
CA MET A 82 12.20 0.38 10.90
C MET A 82 12.23 -0.67 9.79
N ALA A 83 12.48 -1.94 10.13
CA ALA A 83 12.59 -3.03 9.16
C ALA A 83 11.36 -3.18 8.23
N PRO A 84 10.10 -3.10 8.71
CA PRO A 84 8.93 -3.20 7.83
C PRO A 84 8.83 -2.06 6.82
N GLU A 85 9.13 -0.81 7.24
CA GLU A 85 9.11 0.34 6.31
C GLU A 85 10.20 0.19 5.26
N ARG A 86 11.42 -0.21 5.67
CA ARG A 86 12.53 -0.46 4.76
C ARG A 86 12.23 -1.57 3.75
N ALA A 87 11.63 -2.68 4.21
CA ALA A 87 11.26 -3.79 3.35
C ALA A 87 10.26 -3.37 2.26
N VAL A 88 9.26 -2.57 2.63
CA VAL A 88 8.27 -2.04 1.68
C VAL A 88 8.92 -1.07 0.68
N LEU A 89 9.81 -0.20 1.15
CA LEU A 89 10.54 0.73 0.29
C LEU A 89 11.52 0.02 -0.66
N SER A 90 12.22 -1.02 -0.18
CA SER A 90 13.17 -1.80 -0.99
C SER A 90 12.47 -2.65 -2.05
N ALA A 91 11.29 -3.20 -1.73
CA ALA A 91 10.47 -3.92 -2.70
C ALA A 91 9.85 -2.97 -3.73
N GLY A 92 9.50 -1.76 -3.31
CA GLY A 92 9.02 -0.68 -4.17
C GLY A 92 7.80 -1.06 -5.00
N LEU A 93 7.66 -0.43 -6.17
CA LEU A 93 6.55 -0.69 -7.10
C LEU A 93 6.54 -2.15 -7.58
N ALA A 94 7.70 -2.70 -7.91
CA ALA A 94 7.84 -4.05 -8.45
C ALA A 94 7.36 -5.11 -7.44
N GLY A 95 7.64 -4.93 -6.15
CA GLY A 95 7.13 -5.79 -5.09
C GLY A 95 5.60 -5.81 -5.02
N ILE A 96 4.97 -4.63 -5.07
CA ILE A 96 3.50 -4.51 -5.09
C ILE A 96 2.92 -5.15 -6.35
N LEU A 97 3.49 -4.87 -7.52
CA LEU A 97 2.99 -5.45 -8.77
C LEU A 97 3.13 -6.98 -8.78
N SER A 98 4.23 -7.51 -8.27
CA SER A 98 4.45 -8.95 -8.13
C SER A 98 3.44 -9.61 -7.18
N GLU A 99 3.22 -9.02 -6.00
CA GLU A 99 2.26 -9.51 -5.00
C GLU A 99 0.83 -9.61 -5.55
N PHE A 100 0.44 -8.68 -6.43
CA PHE A 100 -0.89 -8.67 -7.04
C PHE A 100 -0.94 -9.36 -8.42
N GLY A 101 0.14 -10.02 -8.85
CA GLY A 101 0.18 -10.77 -10.11
C GLY A 101 0.18 -9.91 -11.38
N ALA A 102 0.71 -8.69 -11.31
CA ALA A 102 0.81 -7.76 -12.43
C ALA A 102 2.26 -7.34 -12.72
N ALA A 103 3.22 -8.26 -12.56
CA ALA A 103 4.63 -8.03 -12.87
C ALA A 103 4.82 -7.53 -14.32
N ASP A 104 3.98 -7.97 -15.26
CA ASP A 104 4.03 -7.57 -16.66
C ASP A 104 3.66 -6.09 -16.89
N ALA A 105 3.01 -5.45 -15.91
CA ALA A 105 2.67 -4.02 -15.97
C ALA A 105 3.85 -3.09 -15.62
N ILE A 106 5.04 -3.65 -15.32
CA ILE A 106 6.25 -2.86 -15.05
C ILE A 106 6.73 -2.09 -16.29
N VAL A 107 6.46 -2.64 -17.50
CA VAL A 107 6.88 -2.12 -18.82
C VAL A 107 6.23 -0.78 -19.14
#